data_AF-V4B1F2-F1
#
_entry.id   AF-V4B1F2-F1
#
_cell.length_a   1.000
_cell.length_b   1.000
_cell.length_c   1.000
_cell.angle_alpha   90.00
_cell.angle_beta   90.00
_cell.angle_gamma   90.00
#
_symmetry.space_group_name_H-M   'P 1'
#
loop_
_entity.id
_entity.type
_entity.pdbx_description
1 polymer ?
#
loop_
_entity_poly.entity_id
_entity_poly.type
_entity_poly.pdbx_seq_one_letter_code
_entity_poly.pdbx_strand_id
1 'polypeptide(L)'
;LVTTKLGAEKIDFSLEPYSNAKGECDIPPLLVQRYAEELRQDIISVALVLEQVRIIQLQSLDRAIVPNERLAESCSEACDLKIASMREFFISIGLPMYTEDVIAGGVTTIEQLLKTSESQFNQMTGADSRHLKRLMHA
;
A
#
# COMPACT_ATOMS: atom_id res chain seq x y z
N LEU A 1 8.88 -3.16 14.16
CA LEU A 1 7.65 -2.36 14.01
C LEU A 1 7.15 -2.36 12.57
N VAL A 2 7.90 -1.79 11.62
CA VAL A 2 7.54 -1.80 10.19
C VAL A 2 7.32 -3.21 9.65
N THR A 3 8.28 -4.12 9.84
CA THR A 3 8.19 -5.53 9.38
C THR A 3 7.02 -6.28 10.01
N THR A 4 6.77 -6.08 11.31
CA THR A 4 5.62 -6.65 12.02
C THR A 4 4.30 -6.19 11.40
N LYS A 5 4.19 -4.90 11.05
CA LYS A 5 3.00 -4.33 10.42
C LYS A 5 2.81 -4.81 8.99
N LEU A 6 3.87 -4.89 8.20
CA LEU A 6 3.84 -5.49 6.86
C LEU A 6 3.32 -6.93 6.91
N GLY A 7 3.79 -7.72 7.87
CA GLY A 7 3.32 -9.09 8.07
C GLY A 7 1.84 -9.17 8.46
N ALA A 8 1.37 -8.28 9.34
CA ALA A 8 -0.05 -8.22 9.71
C ALA A 8 -0.95 -7.84 8.53
N GLU A 9 -0.47 -6.97 7.64
CA GLU A 9 -1.16 -6.54 6.42
C GLU A 9 -0.94 -7.47 5.22
N LYS A 10 -0.16 -8.55 5.40
CA LYS A 10 0.18 -9.53 4.36
C LYS A 10 0.77 -8.89 3.09
N ILE A 11 1.57 -7.83 3.26
CA ILE A 11 2.20 -7.13 2.15
C ILE A 11 3.47 -7.88 1.71
N ASP A 12 3.50 -8.26 0.43
CA ASP A 12 4.67 -8.80 -0.26
C ASP A 12 5.20 -7.76 -1.25
N PHE A 13 6.34 -7.14 -0.92
CA PHE A 13 6.98 -6.12 -1.74
C PHE A 13 7.67 -6.67 -2.99
N SER A 14 7.76 -7.99 -3.16
CA SER A 14 8.15 -8.55 -4.44
C SER A 14 7.04 -8.38 -5.49
N LEU A 15 5.78 -8.20 -5.11
CA LEU A 15 4.66 -8.10 -6.05
C LEU A 15 4.36 -6.65 -6.45
N GLU A 16 3.58 -6.50 -7.53
CA GLU A 16 2.93 -5.23 -7.82
C GLU A 16 1.92 -4.89 -6.71
N PRO A 17 1.78 -3.60 -6.32
CA PRO A 17 2.35 -2.43 -6.98
C PRO A 17 3.73 -1.99 -6.46
N TYR A 18 4.44 -2.83 -5.69
CA TYR A 18 5.64 -2.40 -4.94
C TYR A 18 6.95 -2.63 -5.68
N SER A 19 7.02 -3.67 -6.51
CA SER A 19 8.13 -3.94 -7.42
C SER A 19 7.61 -4.37 -8.78
N ASN A 20 8.13 -3.79 -9.85
CA ASN A 20 7.80 -4.25 -11.20
C ASN A 20 8.69 -5.41 -11.68
N ALA A 21 8.41 -5.89 -12.89
CA ALA A 21 9.12 -7.01 -13.51
C ALA A 21 10.65 -6.79 -13.65
N LYS A 22 11.10 -5.54 -13.75
CA LYS A 22 12.53 -5.18 -13.88
C LYS A 22 13.23 -5.06 -12.53
N GLY A 23 12.51 -5.14 -11.42
CA GLY A 23 13.07 -4.99 -10.07
C GLY A 23 13.13 -3.56 -9.55
N GLU A 24 12.54 -2.61 -10.28
CA GLU A 24 12.44 -1.21 -9.85
C GLU A 24 11.49 -1.07 -8.65
N CYS A 25 11.80 -0.13 -7.77
CA CYS A 25 10.95 0.19 -6.62
C CYS A 25 9.78 1.05 -7.07
N ASP A 26 8.57 0.51 -6.93
CA ASP A 26 7.30 1.18 -7.19
C ASP A 26 6.47 1.33 -5.90
N ILE A 27 7.09 1.24 -4.71
CA ILE A 27 6.40 1.39 -3.43
C ILE A 27 5.59 2.69 -3.42
N PRO A 28 4.24 2.61 -3.25
CA PRO A 28 3.40 3.80 -3.31
C PRO A 28 3.75 4.83 -2.23
N PRO A 29 3.93 6.12 -2.58
CA PRO A 29 4.17 7.19 -1.62
C PRO A 29 3.20 7.20 -0.43
N LEU A 30 1.91 7.00 -0.69
CA LEU A 30 0.87 7.02 0.35
C LEU A 30 0.93 5.83 1.29
N LEU A 31 1.51 4.71 0.88
CA LEU A 31 1.81 3.60 1.78
C LEU A 31 2.89 4.02 2.78
N VAL A 32 3.96 4.67 2.30
CA VAL A 32 5.06 5.16 3.16
C VAL A 32 4.52 6.21 4.14
N GLN A 33 3.77 7.20 3.66
CA GLN A 33 3.16 8.24 4.50
C GLN A 33 2.22 7.63 5.56
N ARG A 34 1.39 6.66 5.19
CA ARG A 34 0.51 5.95 6.14
C ARG A 34 1.31 5.23 7.21
N TYR A 35 2.37 4.51 6.83
CA TYR A 35 3.21 3.81 7.80
C TYR A 35 3.91 4.79 8.74
N ALA A 36 4.40 5.93 8.24
CA ALA A 36 4.98 6.99 9.05
C ALA A 36 3.98 7.55 10.07
N GLU A 37 2.76 7.87 9.64
CA GLU A 37 1.68 8.34 10.51
C GLU A 37 1.32 7.29 11.59
N GLU A 38 1.02 6.06 11.18
CA GLU A 38 0.50 5.03 12.07
C GLU A 38 1.56 4.49 13.05
N LEU A 39 2.83 4.52 12.67
CA LEU A 39 3.97 4.13 13.52
C LEU A 39 4.58 5.33 14.28
N ARG A 40 4.10 6.55 14.02
CA ARG A 40 4.64 7.80 14.58
C ARG A 40 6.15 7.93 14.36
N GLN A 41 6.58 7.64 13.13
CA GLN A 41 7.97 7.77 12.68
C GLN A 41 8.04 8.81 11.57
N ASP A 42 9.23 9.31 11.26
CA ASP A 42 9.42 10.19 10.12
C ASP A 42 9.38 9.42 8.78
N ILE A 43 9.00 10.12 7.71
CA ILE A 43 8.85 9.53 6.37
C ILE A 43 10.18 8.96 5.86
N ILE A 44 11.31 9.60 6.16
CA ILE A 44 12.62 9.20 5.66
C ILE A 44 13.00 7.84 6.24
N SER A 45 12.92 7.69 7.57
CA SER A 45 13.18 6.43 8.26
C SER A 45 12.28 5.30 7.76
N VAL A 46 10.99 5.57 7.57
CA VAL A 46 10.05 4.55 7.07
C VAL A 46 10.38 4.17 5.63
N ALA A 47 10.61 5.13 4.74
CA ALA A 47 10.96 4.88 3.34
C ALA A 47 12.20 3.99 3.23
N LEU A 48 13.27 4.31 3.98
CA LEU A 48 14.50 3.52 4.01
C LEU A 48 14.26 2.09 4.48
N VAL A 49 13.47 1.90 5.54
CA VAL A 49 13.17 0.56 6.06
C VAL A 49 12.32 -0.24 5.07
N LEU A 50 11.31 0.38 4.45
CA LEU A 50 10.46 -0.30 3.46
C LEU A 50 11.26 -0.73 2.23
N GLU A 51 12.12 0.15 1.72
CA GLU A 51 13.01 -0.16 0.60
C GLU A 51 13.99 -1.28 0.96
N GLN A 52 14.56 -1.26 2.17
CA GLN A 52 15.44 -2.32 2.63
C GLN A 52 14.72 -3.68 2.72
N VAL A 53 13.46 -3.70 3.18
CA VAL A 53 12.64 -4.92 3.21
C VAL A 53 12.36 -5.42 1.80
N ARG A 54 12.03 -4.53 0.86
CA ARG A 54 11.80 -4.88 -0.55
C ARG A 54 13.05 -5.52 -1.17
N ILE A 55 14.22 -4.92 -0.96
CA ILE A 55 15.51 -5.45 -1.42
C ILE A 55 15.71 -6.88 -0.88
N ILE A 56 15.53 -7.09 0.42
CA ILE A 56 15.70 -8.41 1.05
C ILE A 56 14.74 -9.45 0.44
N GLN A 57 13.47 -9.09 0.22
CA GLN A 57 12.49 -9.99 -0.39
C GLN A 57 12.86 -10.36 -1.84
N LEU A 58 13.25 -9.37 -2.66
CA LEU A 58 13.70 -9.64 -4.04
C LEU A 58 14.97 -10.48 -4.07
N GLN A 59 15.94 -10.22 -3.19
CA GLN A 59 17.16 -11.03 -3.05
C GLN A 59 16.83 -12.49 -2.72
N SER A 60 15.88 -12.72 -1.81
CA SER A 60 15.48 -14.08 -1.42
C SER A 60 14.80 -14.88 -2.54
N LEU A 61 14.36 -14.20 -3.60
CA LEU A 61 13.71 -14.78 -4.78
C LEU A 61 14.62 -14.79 -6.02
N ASP A 62 15.90 -14.46 -5.88
CA ASP A 62 16.86 -14.30 -6.98
C ASP A 62 16.36 -13.36 -8.10
N ARG A 63 15.58 -12.34 -7.72
CA ARG A 63 15.04 -11.34 -8.65
C ARG A 63 15.99 -10.16 -8.84
N ALA A 64 15.90 -9.52 -10.01
CA ALA A 64 16.57 -8.26 -10.27
C ALA A 64 16.14 -7.19 -9.25
N ILE A 65 17.09 -6.31 -8.88
CA ILE A 65 16.87 -5.24 -7.90
C ILE A 65 17.43 -3.95 -8.48
N VAL A 66 16.57 -2.95 -8.61
CA VAL A 66 16.96 -1.57 -8.87
C VAL A 66 16.55 -0.75 -7.64
N PRO A 67 17.50 -0.35 -6.79
CA PRO A 67 17.21 0.43 -5.60
C PRO A 67 16.67 1.83 -5.95
N ASN A 68 15.77 2.35 -5.11
CA ASN A 68 15.32 3.74 -5.20
C ASN A 68 15.89 4.56 -4.04
N GLU A 69 17.04 5.20 -4.29
CA GLU A 69 17.73 6.06 -3.32
C GLU A 69 16.95 7.34 -2.99
N ARG A 70 15.94 7.70 -3.80
CA ARG A 70 15.15 8.93 -3.67
C ARG A 70 13.70 8.66 -3.25
N LEU A 71 13.38 7.44 -2.80
CA LEU A 71 12.03 7.07 -2.37
C LEU A 71 11.51 8.03 -1.29
N ALA A 72 12.35 8.40 -0.32
CA ALA A 72 11.97 9.32 0.75
C ALA A 72 11.57 10.71 0.22
N GLU A 73 12.26 11.22 -0.80
CA GLU A 73 11.96 12.52 -1.41
C GLU A 73 10.59 12.48 -2.10
N SER A 74 10.35 11.47 -2.94
CA SER A 74 9.06 11.30 -3.63
C SER A 74 7.89 11.06 -2.67
N CYS A 75 8.16 10.51 -1.48
CA CYS A 75 7.13 10.27 -0.46
C CYS A 75 6.74 11.52 0.33
N SER A 76 7.48 12.63 0.20
CA SER A 76 7.16 13.87 0.91
C SER A 76 6.15 14.76 0.16
N GLU A 77 5.86 14.42 -1.08
CA GLU A 77 4.96 15.19 -1.94
C GLU A 77 3.49 14.87 -1.65
N ALA A 78 2.61 15.84 -1.89
CA ALA A 78 1.17 15.59 -1.91
C ALA A 78 0.83 14.69 -3.10
N CYS A 79 -0.09 13.75 -2.93
CA CYS A 79 -0.57 12.92 -4.03
C CYS A 79 -2.07 13.08 -4.21
N ASP A 80 -2.51 13.06 -5.46
CA ASP A 80 -3.92 13.11 -5.78
C ASP A 80 -4.59 11.76 -5.58
N LEU A 81 -5.85 11.79 -5.17
CA LEU A 81 -6.75 10.65 -5.25
C LEU A 81 -6.92 10.24 -6.73
N LYS A 82 -6.81 8.94 -7.01
CA LYS A 82 -7.02 8.37 -8.35
C LYS A 82 -8.27 7.52 -8.34
N ILE A 83 -9.13 7.67 -9.35
CA ILE A 83 -10.42 6.96 -9.42
C ILE A 83 -10.65 6.26 -10.78
N ALA A 84 -9.60 6.12 -11.60
CA ALA A 84 -9.74 5.48 -12.90
C ALA A 84 -9.95 3.96 -12.79
N SER A 85 -9.47 3.33 -11.71
CA SER A 85 -9.69 1.92 -11.40
C SER A 85 -9.65 1.66 -9.89
N MET A 86 -10.18 0.51 -9.45
CA MET A 86 -10.07 0.06 -8.05
C MET A 86 -8.62 0.01 -7.58
N ARG A 87 -7.73 -0.50 -8.42
CA ARG A 87 -6.30 -0.63 -8.12
C ARG A 87 -5.64 0.73 -7.90
N GLU A 88 -5.84 1.66 -8.82
CA GLU A 88 -5.29 3.02 -8.69
C GLU A 88 -5.85 3.74 -7.45
N PHE A 89 -7.13 3.57 -7.17
CA PHE A 89 -7.76 4.13 -5.97
C PHE A 89 -7.11 3.63 -4.69
N PHE A 90 -7.00 2.32 -4.49
CA PHE A 90 -6.39 1.76 -3.29
C PHE A 90 -4.91 2.13 -3.15
N ILE A 91 -4.17 2.21 -4.27
CA ILE A 91 -2.80 2.73 -4.28
C ILE A 91 -2.76 4.19 -3.80
N SER A 92 -3.64 5.03 -4.34
CA SER A 92 -3.68 6.47 -4.06
C SER A 92 -4.09 6.84 -2.63
N ILE A 93 -4.64 5.88 -1.87
CA ILE A 93 -4.96 6.06 -0.44
C ILE A 93 -4.00 5.31 0.49
N GLY A 94 -3.03 4.58 -0.07
CA GLY A 94 -2.04 3.82 0.71
C GLY A 94 -2.57 2.49 1.25
N LEU A 95 -3.62 1.93 0.66
CA LEU A 95 -4.23 0.64 1.02
C LEU A 95 -4.25 -0.39 -0.13
N PRO A 96 -3.18 -0.53 -0.95
CA PRO A 96 -3.19 -1.41 -2.11
C PRO A 96 -3.51 -2.88 -1.77
N MET A 97 -3.15 -3.34 -0.56
CA MET A 97 -3.33 -4.73 -0.12
C MET A 97 -4.78 -5.20 -0.04
N TYR A 98 -5.76 -4.28 0.00
CA TYR A 98 -7.19 -4.65 0.05
C TYR A 98 -7.84 -4.80 -1.32
N THR A 99 -7.13 -4.48 -2.40
CA THR A 99 -7.73 -4.44 -3.75
C THR A 99 -8.37 -5.78 -4.12
N GLU A 100 -7.64 -6.88 -3.94
CA GLU A 100 -8.08 -8.20 -4.37
C GLU A 100 -9.19 -8.75 -3.45
N ASP A 101 -9.11 -8.53 -2.14
CA ASP A 101 -10.15 -8.95 -1.19
C ASP A 101 -11.50 -8.27 -1.48
N VAL A 102 -11.46 -6.99 -1.84
CA VAL A 102 -12.65 -6.19 -2.17
C VAL A 102 -13.27 -6.63 -3.50
N ILE A 103 -12.43 -6.89 -4.51
CA ILE A 103 -12.87 -7.44 -5.80
C ILE A 103 -13.47 -8.84 -5.62
N ALA A 104 -12.83 -9.70 -4.83
CA ALA A 104 -13.32 -11.04 -4.51
C ALA A 104 -14.64 -11.02 -3.74
N GLY A 105 -14.86 -9.98 -2.92
CA GLY A 105 -16.13 -9.69 -2.25
C GLY A 105 -17.23 -9.13 -3.16
N GLY A 106 -16.96 -8.96 -4.46
CA GLY A 106 -17.95 -8.54 -5.46
C GLY A 106 -17.99 -7.04 -5.75
N VAL A 107 -17.09 -6.25 -5.15
CA VAL A 107 -16.97 -4.80 -5.41
C VAL A 107 -15.87 -4.57 -6.44
N THR A 108 -16.28 -4.38 -7.68
CA THR A 108 -15.40 -4.34 -8.86
C THR A 108 -15.27 -2.96 -9.50
N THR A 109 -16.14 -2.01 -9.12
CA THR A 109 -16.11 -0.63 -9.63
C THR A 109 -16.13 0.40 -8.50
N ILE A 110 -15.67 1.61 -8.79
CA ILE A 110 -15.65 2.73 -7.83
C ILE A 110 -17.08 3.10 -7.39
N GLU A 111 -18.06 3.05 -8.29
CA GLU A 111 -19.47 3.33 -7.96
C GLU A 111 -20.07 2.31 -6.99
N GLN A 112 -19.63 1.05 -7.06
CA GLN A 112 -19.99 0.02 -6.08
C GLN A 112 -19.30 0.28 -4.75
N LEU A 113 -18.01 0.65 -4.79
CA LEU A 113 -17.23 0.99 -3.59
C LEU A 113 -17.86 2.15 -2.81
N LEU A 114 -18.29 3.21 -3.49
CA LEU A 114 -18.96 4.37 -2.88
C LEU A 114 -20.30 4.02 -2.19
N LYS A 115 -20.92 2.90 -2.57
CA LYS A 115 -22.17 2.40 -1.96
C LYS A 115 -21.93 1.34 -0.90
N THR A 116 -20.68 0.90 -0.72
CA THR A 116 -20.31 -0.13 0.23
C THR A 116 -20.19 0.46 1.62
N SER A 117 -20.86 -0.13 2.61
CA SER A 117 -20.75 0.33 4.00
C SER A 117 -19.41 -0.08 4.63
N GLU A 118 -19.02 0.63 5.69
CA GLU A 118 -17.85 0.25 6.51
C GLU A 118 -17.92 -1.21 6.99
N SER A 119 -19.11 -1.66 7.39
CA SER A 119 -19.33 -3.04 7.85
C SER A 119 -19.14 -4.07 6.74
N GLN A 120 -19.61 -3.80 5.52
CA GLN A 120 -19.40 -4.68 4.37
C GLN A 120 -17.92 -4.75 4.02
N PHE A 121 -17.22 -3.61 4.01
CA PHE A 121 -15.79 -3.57 3.75
C PHE A 121 -14.99 -4.35 4.79
N ASN A 122 -15.30 -4.18 6.08
CA ASN A 122 -14.65 -4.92 7.14
C ASN A 122 -14.89 -6.44 7.03
N GLN A 123 -16.08 -6.87 6.62
CA GLN A 123 -16.37 -8.28 6.38
C GLN A 123 -15.53 -8.88 5.24
N MET A 124 -15.27 -8.11 4.18
CA MET A 124 -14.46 -8.57 3.04
C MET A 124 -12.96 -8.61 3.37
N THR A 125 -12.46 -7.63 4.12
CA THR A 125 -11.01 -7.37 4.24
C THR A 125 -10.42 -7.68 5.62
N GLY A 126 -11.25 -7.74 6.67
CA GLY A 126 -10.78 -7.77 8.06
C GLY A 126 -9.99 -6.53 8.48
N ALA A 127 -10.11 -5.42 7.75
CA ALA A 127 -9.30 -4.23 7.96
C ALA A 127 -9.45 -3.61 9.36
N ASP A 128 -8.35 -3.08 9.89
CA ASP A 128 -8.39 -2.33 11.15
C ASP A 128 -9.13 -1.00 11.02
N SER A 129 -9.59 -0.45 12.16
CA SER A 129 -10.44 0.74 12.19
C SER A 129 -9.81 2.01 11.61
N ARG A 130 -8.48 2.13 11.59
CA ARG A 130 -7.80 3.27 10.96
C ARG A 130 -7.88 3.16 9.44
N HIS A 131 -7.70 1.95 8.91
CA HIS A 131 -7.80 1.72 7.47
C HIS A 131 -9.24 1.90 6.99
N LEU A 132 -10.23 1.47 7.78
CA LEU A 132 -11.66 1.73 7.50
C LEU A 132 -11.95 3.22 7.43
N LYS A 133 -11.52 4.00 8.43
CA LYS A 133 -11.69 5.46 8.43
C LYS A 133 -11.02 6.12 7.23
N ARG A 134 -9.77 5.72 6.93
CA ARG A 134 -9.02 6.24 5.78
C ARG A 134 -9.75 6.00 4.47
N LEU A 135 -10.37 4.82 4.31
CA LEU A 135 -11.20 4.52 3.15
C LEU A 135 -12.47 5.37 3.09
N MET A 136 -13.19 5.52 4.21
CA MET A 136 -14.45 6.28 4.25
C MET A 136 -14.26 7.80 4.07
N HIS A 137 -13.04 8.30 4.27
CA HIS A 137 -12.69 9.71 4.09
C HIS A 137 -12.02 10.03 2.75
N ALA A 138 -11.65 9.01 1.96
CA ALA A 138 -11.06 9.17 0.64
C ALA A 138 -12.13 9.48 -0.41
#